data_AF-A0A3R6P674-F1
#
_entry.id   AF-A0A3R6P674-F1
#
_cell.length_a   1.000
_cell.length_b   1.000
_cell.length_c   1.000
_cell.angle_alpha   90.00
_cell.angle_beta   90.00
_cell.angle_gamma   90.00
#
_symmetry.space_group_name_H-M   'P 1'
#
loop_
_entity.id
_entity.type
_entity.pdbx_description
1 polymer ?
#
loop_
_entity_poly.entity_id
_entity_poly.type
_entity_poly.pdbx_seq_one_letter_code
_entity_poly.pdbx_strand_id
1 'polypeptide(L)'
;MEAERKLEEKKLQDLRETSDRLTAASHVQVEYFAKHQKIEGYYESQMPGRLFGCDRLMKQDNMFGTLQLGYNPNRERVFLFANMKTSRYDTVASRYQKEMKEYQQKSLLKGDNENRAYVSRRWEMSTVLIEKRENKPWTKRSIASYLGRANLEAVRKNLPFFIKDEEQKELDEKRQRQKQIQKEVWELRRTQAMEAQESTEERPDWAEQEKDRKELQGLRAEAVQGLSVISLLESILTRKDALSRTFLRRINYAYDFQKKDIKSYYREKRKTLEETATAADTEEDHPGDNT
;
A
#
# COMPACT_ATOMS: atom_id res chain seq x y z
N MET A 1 30.91 11.28 1.60
CA MET A 1 30.69 11.62 0.17
C MET A 1 30.21 10.46 -0.71
N GLU A 2 30.96 9.39 -1.00
CA GLU A 2 30.49 8.36 -1.95
C GLU A 2 29.30 7.53 -1.42
N ALA A 3 29.32 7.17 -0.13
CA ALA A 3 28.22 6.45 0.52
C ALA A 3 26.93 7.30 0.62
N GLU A 4 27.06 8.61 0.85
CA GLU A 4 25.93 9.54 0.91
C GLU A 4 25.30 9.73 -0.48
N ARG A 5 26.12 9.86 -1.53
CA ARG A 5 25.62 9.93 -2.91
C ARG A 5 24.87 8.66 -3.30
N LYS A 6 25.41 7.48 -2.98
CA LYS A 6 24.73 6.19 -3.21
C LYS A 6 23.40 6.10 -2.45
N LEU A 7 23.33 6.64 -1.23
CA LEU A 7 22.11 6.68 -0.45
C LEU A 7 21.05 7.61 -1.09
N GLU A 8 21.46 8.80 -1.53
CA GLU A 8 20.56 9.75 -2.20
C GLU A 8 20.05 9.23 -3.55
N GLU A 9 20.92 8.57 -4.33
CA GLU A 9 20.54 7.91 -5.58
C GLU A 9 19.50 6.81 -5.35
N LYS A 10 19.71 5.99 -4.31
CA LYS A 10 18.75 4.95 -3.92
C LYS A 10 17.41 5.54 -3.50
N LYS A 11 17.41 6.59 -2.67
CA LYS A 11 16.17 7.29 -2.29
C LYS A 11 15.42 7.85 -3.49
N LEU A 12 16.14 8.47 -4.43
CA LEU A 12 15.54 8.99 -5.65
C LEU A 12 14.95 7.86 -6.52
N GLN A 13 15.61 6.70 -6.56
CA GLN A 13 15.09 5.51 -7.23
C GLN A 13 13.80 5.01 -6.56
N ASP A 14 13.76 4.94 -5.24
CA ASP A 14 12.58 4.52 -4.47
C ASP A 14 11.40 5.51 -4.68
N LEU A 15 11.67 6.82 -4.76
CA LEU A 15 10.66 7.84 -5.09
C LEU A 15 10.12 7.69 -6.51
N ARG A 16 10.99 7.39 -7.49
CA ARG A 16 10.57 7.13 -8.87
C ARG A 16 9.71 5.88 -8.97
N GLU A 17 10.13 4.79 -8.33
CA GLU A 17 9.33 3.57 -8.23
C GLU A 17 7.95 3.85 -7.59
N THR A 18 7.92 4.62 -6.52
CA THR A 18 6.67 5.02 -5.85
C THR A 18 5.77 5.83 -6.79
N SER A 19 6.34 6.78 -7.53
CA SER A 19 5.63 7.55 -8.55
C SER A 19 5.05 6.63 -9.63
N ASP A 20 5.85 5.71 -10.17
CA ASP A 20 5.44 4.77 -11.21
C ASP A 20 4.32 3.83 -10.73
N ARG A 21 4.38 3.38 -9.47
CA ARG A 21 3.30 2.60 -8.86
C ARG A 21 2.00 3.41 -8.70
N LEU A 22 2.10 4.70 -8.38
CA LEU A 22 0.95 5.60 -8.24
C LEU A 22 0.35 6.02 -9.59
N THR A 23 1.16 6.07 -10.65
CA THR A 23 0.74 6.44 -12.01
C THR A 23 0.26 5.24 -12.84
N ALA A 24 0.55 4.02 -12.37
CA ALA A 24 0.19 2.79 -13.04
C ALA A 24 -1.29 2.75 -13.41
N ALA A 25 -1.57 2.44 -14.69
CA ALA A 25 -2.93 2.15 -15.12
C ALA A 25 -3.48 1.00 -14.28
N SER A 26 -4.64 1.23 -13.66
CA SER A 26 -5.32 0.23 -12.85
C SER A 26 -6.65 -0.13 -13.49
N HIS A 27 -6.82 -1.42 -13.78
CA HIS A 27 -8.06 -1.99 -14.25
C HIS A 27 -8.90 -2.39 -13.03
N VAL A 28 -10.03 -1.71 -12.85
CA VAL A 28 -10.92 -1.95 -11.71
C VAL A 28 -12.20 -2.62 -12.20
N GLN A 29 -12.47 -3.81 -11.69
CA GLN A 29 -13.69 -4.57 -11.89
C GLN A 29 -14.47 -4.56 -10.58
N VAL A 30 -15.72 -4.09 -10.63
CA VAL A 30 -16.69 -4.25 -9.54
C VAL A 30 -17.62 -5.38 -9.96
N GLU A 31 -17.77 -6.36 -9.08
CA GLU A 31 -18.52 -7.59 -9.35
C GLU A 31 -19.80 -7.60 -8.54
N TYR A 32 -20.88 -8.04 -9.19
CA TYR A 32 -22.14 -8.24 -8.50
C TYR A 32 -22.10 -9.56 -7.75
N PHE A 33 -22.40 -9.51 -6.44
CA PHE A 33 -22.46 -10.66 -5.55
C PHE A 33 -23.20 -11.87 -6.13
N ALA A 34 -24.33 -11.65 -6.82
CA ALA A 34 -25.13 -12.71 -7.44
C ALA A 34 -24.35 -13.63 -8.41
N LYS A 35 -23.18 -13.19 -8.90
CA LYS A 35 -22.30 -14.00 -9.76
C LYS A 35 -21.38 -14.96 -9.00
N HIS A 36 -21.30 -14.86 -7.67
CA HIS A 36 -20.45 -15.69 -6.81
C HIS A 36 -19.01 -15.88 -7.33
N GLN A 37 -18.40 -14.78 -7.77
CA GLN A 37 -17.03 -14.80 -8.28
C GLN A 37 -16.06 -15.14 -7.15
N LYS A 38 -15.17 -16.10 -7.39
CA LYS A 38 -14.17 -16.52 -6.39
C LYS A 38 -12.95 -15.60 -6.42
N ILE A 39 -12.27 -15.51 -5.27
CA ILE A 39 -10.98 -14.83 -5.16
C ILE A 39 -9.94 -15.56 -6.03
N GLU A 40 -9.23 -14.83 -6.88
CA GLU A 40 -8.10 -15.37 -7.64
C GLU A 40 -6.84 -15.48 -6.79
N GLY A 41 -6.10 -16.59 -6.93
CA GLY A 41 -4.86 -16.81 -6.18
C GLY A 41 -5.07 -17.16 -4.70
N TYR A 42 -6.31 -17.37 -4.27
CA TYR A 42 -6.65 -17.89 -2.95
C TYR A 42 -7.24 -19.29 -3.07
N TYR A 43 -6.57 -20.27 -2.50
CA TYR A 43 -7.00 -21.67 -2.50
C TYR A 43 -7.58 -22.02 -1.14
N GLU A 44 -8.90 -22.16 -1.13
CA GLU A 44 -9.66 -22.66 0.00
C GLU A 44 -9.37 -24.14 0.20
N SER A 45 -8.91 -24.49 1.40
CA SER A 45 -8.87 -25.90 1.78
C SER A 45 -10.30 -26.37 2.05
N GLN A 46 -10.67 -27.53 1.51
CA GLN A 46 -11.86 -28.26 1.94
C GLN A 46 -11.64 -28.77 3.37
N MET A 47 -11.77 -27.90 4.37
CA MET A 47 -11.78 -28.31 5.78
C MET A 47 -13.22 -28.58 6.22
N PRO A 48 -13.44 -29.60 7.09
CA PRO A 48 -14.72 -29.79 7.74
C PRO A 48 -15.11 -28.52 8.52
N GLY A 49 -16.36 -28.07 8.37
CA GLY A 49 -16.88 -26.86 9.04
C GLY A 49 -16.76 -25.54 8.26
N ARG A 50 -16.19 -25.54 7.04
CA ARG A 50 -16.31 -24.39 6.11
C ARG A 50 -17.32 -24.69 5.02
N LEU A 51 -18.50 -24.10 5.19
CA LEU A 51 -19.68 -24.37 4.36
C LEU A 51 -19.67 -23.58 3.04
N PHE A 52 -18.91 -22.49 2.97
CA PHE A 52 -19.00 -21.53 1.86
C PHE A 52 -17.64 -21.06 1.37
N GLY A 53 -17.54 -20.73 0.09
CA GLY A 53 -16.36 -20.05 -0.47
C GLY A 53 -16.46 -18.53 -0.32
N CYS A 54 -15.33 -17.84 -0.40
CA CYS A 54 -15.24 -16.40 -0.31
C CYS A 54 -15.60 -15.75 -1.64
N ASP A 55 -16.56 -14.82 -1.61
CA ASP A 55 -16.96 -14.06 -2.80
C ASP A 55 -16.09 -12.83 -2.96
N ARG A 56 -15.65 -12.59 -4.18
CA ARG A 56 -15.05 -11.35 -4.62
C ARG A 56 -16.15 -10.36 -5.03
N LEU A 57 -15.96 -9.13 -4.59
CA LEU A 57 -16.85 -8.00 -4.88
C LEU A 57 -16.13 -6.93 -5.71
N MET A 58 -14.80 -6.89 -5.64
CA MET A 58 -13.99 -5.98 -6.45
C MET A 58 -12.62 -6.59 -6.71
N LYS A 59 -12.11 -6.38 -7.91
CA LYS A 59 -10.73 -6.63 -8.31
C LYS A 59 -10.14 -5.34 -8.84
N GLN A 60 -8.98 -4.96 -8.33
CA GLN A 60 -8.16 -3.90 -8.88
C GLN A 60 -6.83 -4.51 -9.30
N ASP A 61 -6.49 -4.36 -10.56
CA ASP A 61 -5.34 -5.00 -11.16
C ASP A 61 -4.46 -3.99 -11.86
N ASN A 62 -3.15 -4.09 -11.67
CA ASN A 62 -2.16 -3.25 -12.35
C ASN A 62 -0.91 -4.07 -12.71
N MET A 63 0.08 -3.40 -13.29
CA MET A 63 1.34 -4.06 -13.70
C MET A 63 2.17 -4.58 -12.50
N PHE A 64 1.90 -4.10 -11.28
CA PHE A 64 2.67 -4.43 -10.07
C PHE A 64 1.99 -5.49 -9.20
N GLY A 65 0.69 -5.70 -9.36
CA GLY A 65 -0.04 -6.61 -8.51
C GLY A 65 -1.55 -6.51 -8.65
N THR A 66 -2.21 -7.32 -7.83
CA THR A 66 -3.65 -7.45 -7.80
C THR A 66 -4.13 -7.28 -6.37
N LEU A 67 -5.13 -6.42 -6.22
CA LEU A 67 -5.89 -6.22 -4.99
C LEU A 67 -7.30 -6.73 -5.22
N GLN A 68 -7.77 -7.58 -4.33
CA GLN A 68 -9.12 -8.12 -4.37
C GLN A 68 -9.81 -7.82 -3.05
N LEU A 69 -11.08 -7.45 -3.13
CA LEU A 69 -11.93 -7.24 -1.97
C LEU A 69 -13.14 -8.12 -2.07
N GLY A 70 -13.65 -8.54 -0.92
CA GLY A 70 -14.80 -9.40 -0.92
C GLY A 70 -15.28 -9.75 0.47
N TYR A 71 -16.11 -10.79 0.53
CA TYR A 71 -16.77 -11.23 1.72
C TYR A 71 -16.44 -12.70 2.02
N ASN A 72 -16.00 -12.97 3.25
CA ASN A 72 -15.83 -14.32 3.78
C ASN A 72 -17.10 -14.71 4.56
N PRO A 73 -17.98 -15.52 3.97
CA PRO A 73 -19.22 -15.95 4.62
C PRO A 73 -19.01 -16.86 5.82
N ASN A 74 -17.90 -17.59 5.94
CA ASN A 74 -17.67 -18.46 7.11
C ASN A 74 -17.39 -17.67 8.39
N ARG A 75 -16.91 -16.43 8.25
CA ARG A 75 -16.56 -15.55 9.39
C ARG A 75 -17.40 -14.30 9.45
N GLU A 76 -18.24 -14.08 8.45
CA GLU A 76 -19.06 -12.90 8.23
C GLU A 76 -18.26 -11.59 8.13
N ARG A 77 -17.12 -11.65 7.44
CA ARG A 77 -16.15 -10.54 7.40
C ARG A 77 -15.82 -10.12 5.99
N VAL A 78 -15.67 -8.82 5.81
CA VAL A 78 -15.07 -8.25 4.59
C VAL A 78 -13.56 -8.47 4.66
N PHE A 79 -12.95 -8.80 3.53
CA PHE A 79 -11.50 -8.96 3.42
C PHE A 79 -10.91 -8.07 2.34
N LEU A 80 -9.59 -7.85 2.48
CA LEU A 80 -8.70 -7.29 1.49
C LEU A 80 -7.60 -8.32 1.22
N PHE A 81 -7.50 -8.79 -0.01
CA PHE A 81 -6.48 -9.71 -0.47
C PHE A 81 -5.51 -8.99 -1.41
N ALA A 82 -4.21 -9.08 -1.14
CA ALA A 82 -3.16 -8.42 -1.90
C ALA A 82 -2.13 -9.43 -2.39
N ASN A 83 -1.81 -9.33 -3.67
CA ASN A 83 -0.90 -10.20 -4.39
C ASN A 83 -0.02 -9.32 -5.30
N MET A 84 1.25 -9.68 -5.48
CA MET A 84 2.12 -8.99 -6.44
C MET A 84 2.35 -9.85 -7.68
N LYS A 85 2.22 -9.19 -8.82
CA LYS A 85 2.65 -9.70 -10.11
C LYS A 85 4.08 -9.24 -10.28
N THR A 86 4.99 -10.14 -10.71
CA THR A 86 6.40 -9.84 -11.05
C THR A 86 6.64 -8.34 -11.21
N SER A 87 7.12 -7.66 -10.17
CA SER A 87 7.30 -6.22 -10.26
C SER A 87 8.41 -5.97 -11.27
N ARG A 88 8.31 -4.90 -12.07
CA ARG A 88 9.44 -4.44 -12.91
C ARG A 88 10.71 -4.24 -12.08
N TYR A 89 10.56 -3.96 -10.80
CA TYR A 89 11.63 -3.74 -9.83
C TYR A 89 11.97 -4.99 -8.99
N ASP A 90 11.16 -6.07 -9.04
CA ASP A 90 11.40 -7.30 -8.27
C ASP A 90 11.48 -8.52 -9.20
N THR A 91 12.66 -9.15 -9.28
CA THR A 91 12.97 -10.19 -10.26
C THR A 91 12.46 -11.60 -9.92
N VAL A 92 11.83 -11.81 -8.76
CA VAL A 92 11.47 -13.17 -8.31
C VAL A 92 9.97 -13.28 -7.99
N ALA A 93 9.13 -13.54 -9.00
CA ALA A 93 7.78 -14.03 -8.73
C ALA A 93 7.78 -15.52 -8.42
N SER A 94 8.04 -15.82 -7.14
CA SER A 94 7.83 -17.17 -6.62
C SER A 94 6.34 -17.52 -6.57
N ARG A 95 6.02 -18.82 -6.53
CA ARG A 95 4.65 -19.33 -6.33
C ARG A 95 3.94 -18.68 -5.12
N TYR A 96 4.69 -18.29 -4.09
CA TYR A 96 4.19 -17.68 -2.85
C TYR A 96 3.72 -16.22 -3.01
N GLN A 97 4.16 -15.55 -4.07
CA GLN A 97 3.62 -14.25 -4.49
C GLN A 97 2.30 -14.40 -5.21
N LYS A 98 2.07 -15.53 -5.90
CA LYS A 98 0.87 -15.76 -6.73
C LYS A 98 -0.27 -16.44 -5.98
N GLU A 99 0.04 -17.25 -4.98
CA GLU A 99 -0.92 -18.17 -4.37
C GLU A 99 -0.87 -18.13 -2.83
N MET A 100 -2.05 -18.06 -2.22
CA MET A 100 -2.25 -18.29 -0.79
C MET A 100 -3.13 -19.52 -0.62
N LYS A 101 -2.60 -20.55 0.02
CA LYS A 101 -3.40 -21.70 0.43
C LYS A 101 -3.83 -21.53 1.86
N GLU A 102 -5.09 -21.83 2.15
CA GLU A 102 -5.66 -21.57 3.47
C GLU A 102 -4.93 -22.32 4.60
N TYR A 103 -4.60 -23.59 4.41
CA TYR A 103 -3.82 -24.37 5.38
C TYR A 103 -2.37 -23.87 5.56
N GLN A 104 -1.87 -23.04 4.64
CA GLN A 104 -0.55 -22.42 4.72
C GLN A 104 -0.61 -21.02 5.35
N GLN A 105 -1.80 -20.55 5.73
CA GLN A 105 -1.97 -19.27 6.38
C GLN A 105 -1.22 -19.24 7.71
N LYS A 106 -0.23 -18.36 7.79
CA LYS A 106 0.36 -18.01 9.07
C LYS A 106 -0.33 -16.75 9.56
N SER A 107 -1.01 -16.85 10.70
CA SER A 107 -1.49 -15.66 11.39
C SER A 107 -0.29 -14.93 11.95
N LEU A 108 -0.23 -13.64 11.68
CA LEU A 108 0.61 -12.74 12.43
C LEU A 108 -0.16 -11.42 12.50
N LEU A 109 -0.02 -10.72 13.63
CA LEU A 109 -0.37 -9.32 13.84
C LEU A 109 -1.78 -9.06 14.44
N LYS A 110 -1.97 -9.50 15.69
CA LYS A 110 -2.90 -8.83 16.62
C LYS A 110 -2.34 -7.42 16.88
N GLY A 111 -3.03 -6.39 16.41
CA GLY A 111 -2.92 -5.04 16.97
C GLY A 111 -4.21 -4.73 17.72
N ASP A 112 -4.23 -3.68 18.53
CA ASP A 112 -5.35 -3.33 19.42
C ASP A 112 -6.69 -3.17 18.67
N ASN A 113 -6.65 -2.92 17.36
CA ASN A 113 -7.77 -3.13 16.43
C ASN A 113 -7.68 -4.52 15.79
N GLU A 114 -8.06 -5.56 16.53
CA GLU A 114 -9.15 -6.50 16.22
C GLU A 114 -9.24 -7.22 14.84
N ASN A 115 -8.82 -6.61 13.73
CA ASN A 115 -8.67 -7.16 12.38
C ASN A 115 -7.62 -8.29 12.34
N ARG A 116 -7.81 -9.25 11.45
CA ARG A 116 -6.92 -10.42 11.31
C ARG A 116 -6.16 -10.33 10.00
N ALA A 117 -4.83 -10.33 10.07
CA ALA A 117 -3.98 -10.46 8.90
C ALA A 117 -3.39 -11.86 8.80
N TYR A 118 -3.41 -12.40 7.60
CA TYR A 118 -2.86 -13.68 7.24
C TYR A 118 -1.87 -13.48 6.11
N VAL A 119 -0.82 -14.29 6.14
CA VAL A 119 0.24 -14.24 5.14
C VAL A 119 0.55 -15.66 4.68
N SER A 120 0.86 -15.84 3.39
CA SER A 120 1.26 -17.17 2.87
C SER A 120 2.58 -17.65 3.48
N ARG A 121 3.50 -16.75 3.84
CA ARG A 121 4.78 -17.03 4.52
C ARG A 121 5.19 -15.89 5.46
N ARG A 122 6.18 -16.11 6.33
CA ARG A 122 6.75 -15.07 7.21
C ARG A 122 7.89 -14.29 6.53
N TRP A 123 7.85 -14.16 5.21
CA TRP A 123 8.92 -13.55 4.43
C TRP A 123 8.39 -12.37 3.63
N GLU A 124 9.32 -11.55 3.15
CA GLU A 124 9.05 -10.45 2.23
C GLU A 124 8.27 -10.93 1.01
N MET A 125 7.48 -10.01 0.45
CA MET A 125 6.75 -10.21 -0.80
C MET A 125 5.65 -11.29 -0.80
N SER A 126 5.26 -11.82 0.35
CA SER A 126 4.21 -12.85 0.42
C SER A 126 2.80 -12.29 0.17
N THR A 127 1.90 -13.11 -0.38
CA THR A 127 0.47 -12.75 -0.51
C THR A 127 -0.16 -12.55 0.86
N VAL A 128 -1.02 -11.53 0.97
CA VAL A 128 -1.64 -11.13 2.23
C VAL A 128 -3.16 -11.16 2.12
N LEU A 129 -3.82 -11.65 3.16
CA LEU A 129 -5.27 -11.52 3.37
C LEU A 129 -5.52 -10.78 4.70
N ILE A 130 -6.18 -9.63 4.65
CA ILE A 130 -6.61 -8.86 5.83
C ILE A 130 -8.12 -8.99 5.94
N GLU A 131 -8.59 -9.68 6.97
CA GLU A 131 -9.99 -9.73 7.33
C GLU A 131 -10.32 -8.66 8.35
N LYS A 132 -11.38 -7.92 8.08
CA LYS A 132 -11.89 -6.92 8.99
C LYS A 132 -12.72 -7.56 10.09
N ARG A 133 -12.53 -7.19 11.36
CA ARG A 133 -13.28 -7.83 12.47
C ARG A 133 -14.76 -7.52 12.45
N GLU A 134 -15.11 -6.26 12.20
CA GLU A 134 -16.48 -5.77 12.24
C GLU A 134 -16.93 -5.30 10.85
N ASN A 135 -18.25 -5.30 10.61
CA ASN A 135 -18.89 -4.75 9.42
C ASN A 135 -18.88 -3.20 9.40
N LYS A 136 -17.76 -2.59 9.80
CA LYS A 136 -17.48 -1.15 9.72
C LYS A 136 -16.83 -0.81 8.37
N PRO A 137 -16.93 0.45 7.90
CA PRO A 137 -16.25 0.89 6.67
C PRO A 137 -14.73 0.93 6.86
N TRP A 138 -13.97 0.50 5.85
CA TRP A 138 -12.51 0.59 5.81
C TRP A 138 -12.05 2.03 5.94
N THR A 139 -11.08 2.24 6.81
CA THR A 139 -10.46 3.55 7.10
C THR A 139 -8.95 3.45 6.95
N LYS A 140 -8.28 4.61 6.78
CA LYS A 140 -6.82 4.68 6.78
C LYS A 140 -6.23 3.98 8.01
N ARG A 141 -6.78 4.24 9.19
CA ARG A 141 -6.35 3.63 10.47
C ARG A 141 -6.46 2.11 10.48
N SER A 142 -7.49 1.55 9.84
CA SER A 142 -7.70 0.09 9.78
C SER A 142 -6.68 -0.66 8.93
N ILE A 143 -6.01 0.04 8.00
CA ILE A 143 -4.99 -0.53 7.11
C ILE A 143 -3.58 -0.13 7.59
N ALA A 144 -3.43 1.06 8.18
CA ALA A 144 -2.14 1.62 8.59
C ALA A 144 -1.34 0.71 9.54
N SER A 145 -2.00 0.00 10.45
CA SER A 145 -1.37 -0.94 11.40
C SER A 145 -0.68 -2.14 10.73
N TYR A 146 -0.88 -2.33 9.43
CA TYR A 146 -0.34 -3.42 8.64
C TYR A 146 0.80 -2.98 7.72
N LEU A 147 0.86 -1.69 7.36
CA LEU A 147 1.79 -1.21 6.33
C LEU A 147 3.25 -1.15 6.79
N GLY A 148 3.50 -1.00 8.10
CA GLY A 148 4.84 -0.93 8.67
C GLY A 148 5.51 -2.28 8.93
N ARG A 149 4.92 -3.40 8.49
CA ARG A 149 5.40 -4.75 8.88
C ARG A 149 6.07 -5.43 7.69
N ALA A 150 7.29 -5.94 7.88
CA ALA A 150 8.11 -6.52 6.81
C ALA A 150 7.37 -7.61 6.00
N ASN A 151 6.67 -8.51 6.69
CA ASN A 151 5.94 -9.61 6.05
C ASN A 151 4.66 -9.16 5.30
N LEU A 152 4.28 -7.89 5.40
CA LEU A 152 3.12 -7.30 4.71
C LEU A 152 3.54 -6.34 3.61
N GLU A 153 4.78 -6.45 3.15
CA GLU A 153 5.34 -5.63 2.09
C GLU A 153 4.47 -5.63 0.83
N ALA A 154 3.85 -6.76 0.45
CA ALA A 154 2.95 -6.82 -0.70
C ALA A 154 1.77 -5.84 -0.60
N VAL A 155 1.25 -5.61 0.61
CA VAL A 155 0.19 -4.62 0.86
C VAL A 155 0.76 -3.21 0.72
N ARG A 156 1.94 -2.94 1.29
CA ARG A 156 2.65 -1.65 1.15
C ARG A 156 2.91 -1.30 -0.31
N LYS A 157 3.43 -2.27 -1.07
CA LYS A 157 3.79 -2.15 -2.49
C LYS A 157 2.57 -1.96 -3.40
N ASN A 158 1.44 -2.59 -3.08
CA ASN A 158 0.18 -2.41 -3.82
C ASN A 158 -0.64 -1.19 -3.37
N LEU A 159 -0.43 -0.70 -2.15
CA LEU A 159 -1.11 0.46 -1.56
C LEU A 159 -0.10 1.52 -1.07
N PRO A 160 0.80 2.02 -1.94
CA PRO A 160 1.85 2.95 -1.54
C PRO A 160 1.30 4.29 -1.02
N PHE A 161 0.03 4.57 -1.31
CA PHE A 161 -0.65 5.82 -0.96
C PHE A 161 -1.08 5.97 0.51
N PHE A 162 -0.94 4.93 1.32
CA PHE A 162 -1.23 5.03 2.76
C PHE A 162 0.01 5.36 3.61
N ILE A 163 1.23 5.23 3.09
CA ILE A 163 2.46 5.66 3.75
C ILE A 163 2.83 7.02 3.21
N LYS A 164 3.15 7.97 4.08
CA LYS A 164 3.49 9.35 3.70
C LYS A 164 4.56 10.01 4.56
N ASP A 165 4.78 9.49 5.76
CA ASP A 165 5.56 10.17 6.77
C ASP A 165 7.02 10.36 6.32
N GLU A 166 7.57 9.37 5.61
CA GLU A 166 8.92 9.46 5.03
C GLU A 166 9.00 10.55 3.95
N GLU A 167 8.08 10.56 2.98
CA GLU A 167 8.09 11.58 1.91
C GLU A 167 7.78 12.98 2.44
N GLN A 168 6.93 13.09 3.45
CA GLN A 168 6.62 14.37 4.10
C GLN A 168 7.84 14.91 4.84
N LYS A 169 8.52 14.05 5.61
CA LYS A 169 9.75 14.43 6.32
C LYS A 169 10.83 14.87 5.34
N GLU A 170 11.04 14.11 4.27
CA GLU A 170 12.03 14.46 3.24
C GLU A 170 11.68 15.77 2.52
N LEU A 171 10.39 16.01 2.24
CA LEU A 171 9.93 17.27 1.66
C LEU A 171 10.25 18.46 2.57
N ASP A 172 10.01 18.31 3.88
CA ASP A 172 10.26 19.36 4.86
C ASP A 172 11.77 19.64 5.00
N GLU A 173 12.61 18.59 5.04
CA GLU A 173 14.07 18.71 5.04
C GLU A 173 14.59 19.43 3.78
N LYS A 174 14.13 19.03 2.58
CA LYS A 174 14.54 19.67 1.33
C LYS A 174 14.07 21.13 1.23
N ARG A 175 12.88 21.46 1.73
CA ARG A 175 12.40 22.85 1.82
C ARG A 175 13.23 23.70 2.78
N GLN A 176 13.66 23.14 3.90
CA GLN A 176 14.55 23.83 4.83
C GLN A 176 15.92 24.10 4.19
N ARG A 177 16.51 23.11 3.52
CA ARG A 177 17.78 23.29 2.80
C ARG A 177 17.65 24.35 1.69
N GLN A 178 16.55 24.35 0.94
CA GLN A 178 16.30 25.36 -0.09
C GLN A 178 16.31 26.79 0.49
N LYS A 179 15.71 26.99 1.68
CA LYS A 179 15.73 28.27 2.37
C LYS A 179 17.14 28.66 2.85
N GLN A 180 17.94 27.70 3.29
CA GLN A 180 19.34 27.94 3.67
C GLN A 180 20.17 28.36 2.46
N ILE A 181 20.07 27.63 1.34
CA ILE A 181 20.77 27.99 0.09
C ILE A 181 20.39 29.40 -0.37
N GLN A 182 19.12 29.80 -0.26
CA GLN A 182 18.71 31.16 -0.60
C GLN A 182 19.39 32.23 0.28
N LYS A 183 19.60 31.93 1.57
CA LYS A 183 20.33 32.83 2.48
C LYS A 183 21.82 32.85 2.15
N GLU A 184 22.45 31.70 1.98
CA GLU A 184 23.87 31.58 1.61
C GLU A 184 24.17 32.32 0.29
N VAL A 185 23.32 32.14 -0.74
CA VAL A 185 23.44 32.88 -2.01
C VAL A 185 23.24 34.39 -1.83
N TRP A 186 22.34 34.81 -0.94
CA TRP A 186 22.15 36.23 -0.65
C TRP A 186 23.35 36.84 0.07
N GLU A 187 23.91 36.13 1.05
CA GLU A 187 25.10 36.53 1.80
C GLU A 187 26.32 36.63 0.88
N LEU A 188 26.60 35.61 0.07
CA LEU A 188 27.69 35.61 -0.90
C LEU A 188 27.56 36.72 -1.96
N ARG A 189 26.34 37.04 -2.40
CA ARG A 189 26.13 38.18 -3.30
C ARG A 189 26.34 39.51 -2.59
N ARG A 190 26.03 39.58 -1.30
CA ARG A 190 26.23 40.77 -0.48
C ARG A 190 27.71 41.02 -0.21
N THR A 191 28.49 39.98 0.12
CA THR A 191 29.95 40.10 0.30
C THR A 191 30.61 40.54 -1.00
N GLN A 192 30.28 39.90 -2.14
CA GLN A 192 30.77 40.32 -3.46
C GLN A 192 30.43 41.77 -3.81
N ALA A 193 29.24 42.25 -3.43
CA ALA A 193 28.84 43.63 -3.67
C ALA A 193 29.59 44.64 -2.80
N MET A 194 29.96 44.26 -1.57
CA MET A 194 30.78 45.07 -0.66
C MET A 194 32.23 45.13 -1.16
N GLU A 195 32.83 43.99 -1.48
CA GLU A 195 34.20 43.86 -2.01
C GLU A 195 34.37 44.59 -3.36
N ALA A 196 33.31 44.67 -4.18
CA ALA A 196 33.33 45.43 -5.42
C ALA A 196 33.41 46.96 -5.20
N GLN A 197 32.96 47.45 -4.03
CA GLN A 197 33.00 48.86 -3.63
C GLN A 197 34.30 49.25 -2.89
N GLU A 198 35.10 48.27 -2.47
CA GLU A 198 36.39 48.50 -1.82
C GLU A 198 37.45 49.05 -2.79
N SER A 199 38.43 49.75 -2.23
CA SER A 199 39.54 50.34 -2.98
C SER A 199 40.41 49.26 -3.63
N THR A 200 41.10 49.58 -4.72
CA THR A 200 41.85 48.59 -5.53
C THR A 200 42.95 47.86 -4.74
N GLU A 201 43.40 48.40 -3.61
CA GLU A 201 44.42 47.81 -2.72
C GLU A 201 43.85 46.79 -1.73
N GLU A 202 42.54 46.83 -1.44
CA GLU A 202 41.86 45.93 -0.49
C GLU A 202 41.02 44.85 -1.19
N ARG A 203 40.98 44.85 -2.53
CA ARG A 203 40.21 43.86 -3.30
C ARG A 203 40.74 42.43 -3.06
N PRO A 204 39.84 41.46 -2.84
CA PRO A 204 40.22 40.07 -2.66
C PRO A 204 40.94 39.53 -3.90
N ASP A 205 41.89 38.64 -3.65
CA ASP A 205 42.69 38.00 -4.69
C ASP A 205 41.80 37.26 -5.68
N TRP A 206 42.25 37.17 -6.94
CA TRP A 206 41.51 36.49 -8.01
C TRP A 206 41.11 35.04 -7.63
N ALA A 207 41.95 34.37 -6.83
CA ALA A 207 41.69 33.03 -6.32
C ALA A 207 40.49 32.95 -5.35
N GLU A 208 40.22 33.99 -4.56
CA GLU A 208 39.07 34.06 -3.65
C GLU A 208 37.78 34.35 -4.43
N GLN A 209 37.83 35.29 -5.37
CA GLN A 209 36.71 35.54 -6.29
C GLN A 209 36.31 34.30 -7.11
N GLU A 210 37.29 33.50 -7.53
CA GLU A 210 37.02 32.26 -8.26
C GLU A 210 36.40 31.18 -7.36
N LYS A 211 36.77 31.13 -6.08
CA LYS A 211 36.15 30.22 -5.08
C LYS A 211 34.69 30.60 -4.86
N ASP A 212 34.40 31.87 -4.60
CA ASP A 212 33.02 32.35 -4.38
C ASP A 212 32.15 32.12 -5.61
N ARG A 213 32.71 32.31 -6.81
CA ARG A 213 31.99 32.02 -8.06
C ARG A 213 31.69 30.53 -8.19
N LYS A 214 32.63 29.65 -7.86
CA LYS A 214 32.43 28.19 -7.84
C LYS A 214 31.41 27.78 -6.78
N GLU A 215 31.44 28.42 -5.61
CA GLU A 215 30.49 28.17 -4.52
C GLU A 215 29.07 28.61 -4.91
N LEU A 216 28.90 29.83 -5.45
CA LEU A 216 27.62 30.28 -6.00
C LEU A 216 27.10 29.37 -7.11
N GLN A 217 27.98 28.87 -7.98
CA GLN A 217 27.60 27.93 -9.02
C GLN A 217 27.14 26.58 -8.43
N GLY A 218 27.84 26.09 -7.41
CA GLY A 218 27.48 24.88 -6.65
C GLY A 218 26.12 25.02 -5.96
N LEU A 219 25.90 26.11 -5.24
CA LEU A 219 24.63 26.41 -4.56
C LEU A 219 23.46 26.54 -5.54
N ARG A 220 23.67 27.15 -6.72
CA ARG A 220 22.65 27.20 -7.77
C ARG A 220 22.33 25.81 -8.32
N ALA A 221 23.35 24.98 -8.56
CA ALA A 221 23.14 23.62 -9.03
C ALA A 221 22.37 22.77 -8.00
N GLU A 222 22.74 22.87 -6.71
CA GLU A 222 22.04 22.23 -5.61
C GLU A 222 20.58 22.71 -5.52
N ALA A 223 20.34 24.02 -5.61
CA ALA A 223 18.99 24.58 -5.58
C ALA A 223 18.09 24.09 -6.72
N VAL A 224 18.63 23.95 -7.94
CA VAL A 224 17.87 23.44 -9.09
C VAL A 224 17.53 21.96 -8.91
N GLN A 225 18.49 21.16 -8.46
CA GLN A 225 18.24 19.75 -8.15
C GLN A 225 17.21 19.60 -7.02
N GLY A 226 17.34 20.40 -5.96
CA GLY A 226 16.40 20.45 -4.83
C GLY A 226 14.96 20.74 -5.26
N LEU A 227 14.75 21.71 -6.17
CA LEU A 227 13.42 22.02 -6.71
C LEU A 227 12.79 20.84 -7.47
N SER A 228 13.59 20.09 -8.23
CA SER A 228 13.09 18.93 -8.96
C SER A 228 12.61 17.82 -8.02
N VAL A 229 13.34 17.58 -6.92
CA VAL A 229 13.00 16.59 -5.90
C VAL A 229 11.78 17.04 -5.09
N ILE A 230 11.72 18.31 -4.70
CA ILE A 230 10.56 18.92 -4.02
C ILE A 230 9.29 18.75 -4.87
N SER A 231 9.36 19.09 -6.16
CA SER A 231 8.23 18.95 -7.07
C SER A 231 7.76 17.50 -7.21
N LEU A 232 8.70 16.55 -7.29
CA LEU A 232 8.39 15.12 -7.30
C LEU A 232 7.66 14.69 -6.02
N LEU A 233 8.20 15.05 -4.84
CA LEU A 233 7.61 14.72 -3.54
C LEU A 233 6.20 15.30 -3.37
N GLU A 234 5.99 16.57 -3.75
CA GLU A 234 4.68 17.21 -3.72
C GLU A 234 3.68 16.50 -4.64
N SER A 235 4.11 16.11 -5.83
CA SER A 235 3.29 15.37 -6.78
C SER A 235 2.91 13.98 -6.23
N ILE A 236 3.85 13.29 -5.59
CA ILE A 236 3.63 11.99 -4.96
C ILE A 236 2.61 12.14 -3.84
N LEU A 237 2.82 13.05 -2.89
CA LEU A 237 1.94 13.25 -1.73
C LEU A 237 0.50 13.59 -2.16
N THR A 238 0.35 14.47 -3.15
CA THR A 238 -0.95 14.86 -3.70
C THR A 238 -1.68 13.66 -4.32
N ARG A 239 -0.97 12.85 -5.11
CA ARG A 239 -1.53 11.62 -5.69
C ARG A 239 -1.88 10.59 -4.62
N LYS A 240 -1.02 10.41 -3.61
CA LYS A 240 -1.30 9.52 -2.48
C LYS A 240 -2.59 9.94 -1.77
N ASP A 241 -2.83 11.23 -1.57
CA ASP A 241 -4.09 11.71 -0.99
C ASP A 241 -5.31 11.36 -1.83
N ALA A 242 -5.29 11.71 -3.12
CA ALA A 242 -6.39 11.45 -4.03
C ALA A 242 -6.72 9.95 -4.15
N LEU A 243 -5.68 9.11 -4.31
CA LEU A 243 -5.83 7.66 -4.45
C LEU A 243 -6.32 7.02 -3.15
N SER A 244 -5.81 7.45 -1.99
CA SER A 244 -6.27 6.91 -0.70
C SER A 244 -7.77 7.15 -0.48
N ARG A 245 -8.29 8.34 -0.83
CA ARG A 245 -9.71 8.68 -0.69
C ARG A 245 -10.56 7.89 -1.68
N THR A 246 -10.14 7.86 -2.94
CA THR A 246 -10.86 7.15 -4.01
C THR A 246 -10.90 5.64 -3.76
N PHE A 247 -9.78 5.05 -3.34
CA PHE A 247 -9.69 3.64 -2.97
C PHE A 247 -10.65 3.32 -1.82
N LEU A 248 -10.55 4.02 -0.68
CA LEU A 248 -11.43 3.78 0.46
C LEU A 248 -12.93 3.93 0.11
N ARG A 249 -13.27 4.91 -0.74
CA ARG A 249 -14.65 5.08 -1.22
C ARG A 249 -15.11 3.86 -2.03
N ARG A 250 -14.30 3.40 -2.99
CA ARG A 250 -14.63 2.25 -3.86
C ARG A 250 -14.82 0.97 -3.06
N ILE A 251 -13.88 0.66 -2.16
CA ILE A 251 -13.93 -0.60 -1.41
C ILE A 251 -15.10 -0.66 -0.43
N ASN A 252 -15.46 0.47 0.17
CA ASN A 252 -16.63 0.54 1.05
C ASN A 252 -17.92 0.43 0.23
N TYR A 253 -18.00 1.14 -0.90
CA TYR A 253 -19.15 1.08 -1.78
C TYR A 253 -19.40 -0.33 -2.32
N ALA A 254 -18.36 -1.06 -2.73
CA ALA A 254 -18.48 -2.42 -3.27
C ALA A 254 -19.17 -3.39 -2.30
N TYR A 255 -18.93 -3.25 -0.99
CA TYR A 255 -19.62 -4.05 0.02
C TYR A 255 -20.98 -3.44 0.41
N ASP A 256 -21.02 -2.16 0.74
CA ASP A 256 -22.22 -1.51 1.30
C ASP A 256 -23.40 -1.54 0.32
N PHE A 257 -23.13 -1.45 -0.99
CA PHE A 257 -24.15 -1.53 -2.04
C PHE A 257 -24.90 -2.88 -2.05
N GLN A 258 -24.23 -3.98 -1.69
CA GLN A 258 -24.77 -5.35 -1.80
C GLN A 258 -24.90 -6.07 -0.44
N LYS A 259 -24.60 -5.36 0.64
CA LYS A 259 -24.51 -5.91 2.00
C LYS A 259 -25.79 -6.62 2.45
N LYS A 260 -26.96 -6.11 2.07
CA LYS A 260 -28.25 -6.72 2.43
C LYS A 260 -28.40 -8.08 1.75
N ASP A 261 -28.20 -8.13 0.43
CA ASP A 261 -28.33 -9.33 -0.40
C ASP A 261 -27.32 -10.42 0.00
N ILE A 262 -26.06 -10.02 0.26
CA ILE A 262 -25.02 -10.93 0.74
C ILE A 262 -25.45 -11.57 2.06
N LYS A 263 -25.93 -10.77 3.01
CA LYS A 263 -26.29 -11.25 4.35
C LYS A 263 -27.55 -12.10 4.36
N SER A 264 -28.57 -11.73 3.59
CA SER A 264 -29.80 -12.53 3.49
C SER A 264 -29.50 -13.89 2.89
N TYR A 265 -28.79 -13.92 1.75
CA TYR A 265 -28.42 -15.16 1.07
C TYR A 265 -27.69 -16.13 1.99
N TYR A 266 -26.63 -15.68 2.67
CA TYR A 266 -25.85 -16.57 3.52
C TYR A 266 -26.57 -16.96 4.81
N ARG A 267 -27.49 -16.12 5.32
CA ARG A 267 -28.35 -16.49 6.44
C ARG A 267 -29.32 -17.59 6.06
N GLU A 268 -29.98 -17.47 4.91
CA GLU A 268 -30.91 -18.48 4.38
C GLU A 268 -30.19 -19.80 4.09
N LYS A 269 -29.06 -19.74 3.38
CA LYS A 269 -28.21 -20.91 3.10
C LYS A 269 -27.77 -21.66 4.35
N ARG A 270 -27.42 -20.96 5.43
CA ARG A 270 -27.09 -21.61 6.71
C ARG A 270 -28.29 -22.28 7.33
N LYS A 271 -29.43 -21.59 7.36
CA LYS A 271 -30.68 -22.13 7.89
C LYS A 271 -31.07 -23.43 7.17
N THR A 272 -30.99 -23.45 5.83
CA THR A 272 -31.29 -24.67 5.05
C THR A 272 -30.32 -25.80 5.35
N LEU A 273 -29.04 -25.51 5.57
CA LEU A 273 -28.04 -26.52 5.89
C LEU A 273 -28.24 -27.10 7.29
N GLU A 274 -28.56 -26.24 8.26
CA GLU A 274 -28.92 -26.67 9.62
C GLU A 274 -30.17 -27.55 9.61
N GLU A 275 -31.22 -27.15 8.89
CA GLU A 275 -32.45 -27.94 8.72
C GLU A 275 -32.16 -29.32 8.08
N THR A 276 -31.33 -29.38 7.03
CA THR A 276 -30.96 -30.67 6.41
C THR A 276 -30.09 -31.54 7.31
N ALA A 277 -29.21 -30.94 8.13
CA ALA A 277 -28.39 -31.70 9.08
C ALA A 277 -29.26 -32.30 10.18
N THR A 278 -30.19 -31.51 10.74
CA THR A 278 -31.14 -32.00 11.76
C THR A 278 -32.08 -33.08 11.23
N ALA A 279 -32.45 -33.03 9.94
CA ALA A 279 -33.27 -34.07 9.30
C ALA A 279 -32.48 -35.38 9.11
N ALA A 280 -31.20 -35.29 8.73
CA ALA A 280 -30.33 -36.47 8.60
C ALA A 280 -30.08 -37.14 9.96
N ASP A 281 -29.86 -36.36 11.02
CA ASP A 281 -29.67 -36.87 12.38
C ASP A 281 -30.96 -37.52 12.96
N THR A 282 -32.15 -37.09 12.51
CA THR A 282 -33.43 -37.70 12.94
C THR A 282 -33.82 -38.95 12.16
N GLU A 283 -33.32 -39.14 10.94
CA GLU A 283 -33.51 -40.39 10.18
C GLU A 283 -32.59 -41.52 10.68
N GLU A 284 -31.42 -41.22 11.25
CA GLU A 284 -30.54 -42.23 11.88
C GLU A 284 -31.03 -42.72 13.26
N ASP A 285 -31.94 -41.98 13.91
CA ASP A 285 -32.51 -42.31 15.23
C ASP A 285 -33.82 -43.14 15.17
N HIS A 286 -34.23 -43.59 13.98
CA HIS A 286 -35.26 -44.63 13.86
C HIS A 286 -34.61 -46.01 13.99
N PRO A 287 -34.67 -46.71 15.14
CA PRO A 287 -34.31 -48.11 15.17
C PRO A 287 -35.30 -48.81 14.23
N GLY A 288 -34.77 -49.39 13.15
CA GLY A 288 -35.55 -50.20 12.24
C GLY A 288 -36.37 -51.21 13.04
N ASP A 289 -37.69 -51.12 12.92
CA ASP A 289 -38.61 -52.16 13.31
C ASP A 289 -38.22 -53.41 12.49
N ASN A 290 -37.37 -54.24 13.06
CA ASN A 290 -37.09 -55.57 12.54
C ASN A 290 -38.33 -56.41 12.80
N THR A 291 -39.09 -56.62 11.71
CA THR A 291 -40.06 -57.70 11.52
C THR A 291 -39.58 -59.05 12.00
#